data_AF-A0A7S0VP92-F1
#
_entry.id   AF-A0A7S0VP92-F1
#
_cell.length_a   1.000
_cell.length_b   1.000
_cell.length_c   1.000
_cell.angle_alpha   90.00
_cell.angle_beta   90.00
_cell.angle_gamma   90.00
#
_symmetry.space_group_name_H-M   'P 1'
#
loop_
_entity.id
_entity.type
_entity.pdbx_description
1 polymer ?
#
loop_
_entity_poly.entity_id
_entity_poly.type
_entity_poly.pdbx_seq_one_letter_code
_entity_poly.pdbx_strand_id
1 'polypeptide(L)'
;ALDLRTSGWGYEIMSGGNLKLVSCPMGSILVNASTTQQTCFRCDGGTYSIHYEDLCSRTPDSDSVICRPRSCLRCPIGAVCLGGSHFSPQVESTWEPEVINQYVSGASGLVEVQSAAALRLQNCSAGHVLFRTLDPSLDSCIPCPAGYYLLEPTLYNGGRTVTNFTLGDVSSLCNPCPKNSFCPGLDKVVANTGNWRSENKWCPASACRSRQDGVDCSAEKCFPVQDGSYTQPQACHLEGSCALRALVYRCPVGACLEDGVCVGNNTGPMCALCDEGTTKDSSGVCQECTTTAITNSKIILSVLAVFIFLCVWYVFSWRPIFTDVDSRHVQNLWDACVILVGDCGGIFKKKKDKSQRGQKDEARDKGCLAQVFQSLKHVWKTER
;
A
#
# COMPACT_ATOMS: atom_id res chain seq x y z
N ALA A 1 34.96 -23.76 -30.60
CA ALA A 1 33.61 -23.19 -30.58
C ALA A 1 33.73 -21.69 -30.37
N LEU A 2 33.06 -20.85 -31.17
CA LEU A 2 33.00 -19.42 -30.88
C LEU A 2 32.04 -19.20 -29.71
N ASP A 3 32.45 -18.39 -28.74
CA ASP A 3 31.59 -18.01 -27.62
C ASP A 3 30.61 -16.91 -28.07
N LEU A 4 29.48 -17.34 -28.62
CA LEU A 4 28.43 -16.47 -29.18
C LEU A 4 27.75 -15.57 -28.14
N ARG A 5 28.01 -15.78 -26.83
CA ARG A 5 27.37 -15.08 -25.72
C ARG A 5 27.49 -13.55 -25.78
N THR A 6 28.59 -13.02 -26.31
CA THR A 6 28.84 -11.57 -26.37
C THR A 6 27.90 -10.80 -27.30
N SER A 7 27.22 -11.50 -28.22
CA SER A 7 26.32 -10.88 -29.21
C SER A 7 24.87 -10.76 -28.74
N GLY A 8 24.47 -11.46 -27.67
CA GLY A 8 23.08 -11.53 -27.20
C GLY A 8 22.15 -12.40 -28.03
N TRP A 9 22.63 -13.05 -29.10
CA TRP A 9 21.85 -14.00 -29.90
C TRP A 9 22.01 -15.42 -29.34
N GLY A 10 20.90 -16.08 -29.02
CA GLY A 10 20.86 -17.47 -28.57
C GLY A 10 20.34 -18.41 -29.65
N TYR A 11 21.09 -19.46 -29.93
CA TYR A 11 20.74 -20.50 -30.89
C TYR A 11 20.69 -21.88 -30.21
N GLU A 12 19.69 -22.67 -30.58
CA GLU A 12 19.49 -24.07 -30.20
C GLU A 12 19.85 -24.97 -31.40
N ILE A 13 20.61 -26.05 -31.17
CA ILE A 13 20.97 -27.00 -32.24
C ILE A 13 19.87 -28.05 -32.34
N MET A 14 19.15 -28.05 -33.45
CA MET A 14 18.09 -29.02 -33.75
C MET A 14 18.69 -30.35 -34.23
N SER A 15 17.95 -31.45 -34.02
CA SER A 15 18.25 -32.76 -34.63
C SER A 15 18.41 -32.62 -36.15
N GLY A 16 19.61 -32.88 -36.67
CA GLY A 16 20.00 -32.63 -38.06
C GLY A 16 20.99 -31.46 -38.26
N GLY A 17 21.42 -30.79 -37.20
CA GLY A 17 22.48 -29.77 -37.25
C GLY A 17 22.02 -28.35 -37.63
N ASN A 18 20.72 -28.17 -37.88
CA ASN A 18 20.14 -26.85 -38.12
C ASN A 18 20.14 -26.00 -36.84
N LEU A 19 20.52 -24.73 -36.95
CA LEU A 19 20.43 -23.78 -35.84
C LEU A 19 19.05 -23.12 -35.82
N LYS A 20 18.39 -23.20 -34.68
CA LYS A 20 17.14 -22.50 -34.39
C LYS A 20 17.45 -21.31 -33.49
N LEU A 21 17.19 -20.09 -33.96
CA LEU A 21 17.21 -18.89 -33.14
C LEU A 21 16.15 -19.01 -32.04
N VAL A 22 16.57 -18.93 -30.77
CA VAL A 22 15.73 -19.05 -29.57
C VAL A 22 15.71 -17.79 -28.72
N SER A 23 16.75 -16.95 -28.79
CA SER A 23 16.73 -15.62 -28.16
C SER A 23 17.41 -14.55 -29.02
N CYS A 24 16.85 -13.36 -28.94
CA CYS A 24 17.38 -12.13 -29.53
C CYS A 24 18.18 -11.32 -28.50
N PRO A 25 19.06 -10.40 -28.94
CA PRO A 25 19.70 -9.44 -28.04
C PRO A 25 18.69 -8.60 -27.25
N MET A 26 19.16 -7.89 -26.24
CA MET A 26 18.34 -6.90 -25.54
C MET A 26 17.76 -5.89 -26.54
N GLY A 27 16.49 -5.55 -26.36
CA GLY A 27 15.82 -4.60 -27.24
C GLY A 27 15.35 -5.15 -28.58
N SER A 28 15.39 -6.47 -28.77
CA SER A 28 14.77 -7.11 -29.93
C SER A 28 13.92 -8.29 -29.51
N ILE A 29 12.78 -8.45 -30.17
CA ILE A 29 11.87 -9.59 -30.03
C ILE A 29 12.06 -10.57 -31.18
N LEU A 30 11.90 -11.86 -30.88
CA LEU A 30 11.90 -12.91 -31.89
C LEU A 30 10.54 -12.94 -32.57
N VAL A 31 10.48 -12.62 -33.87
CA VAL A 31 9.26 -12.70 -34.67
C VAL A 31 9.42 -13.81 -35.70
N ASN A 32 8.31 -14.49 -35.99
CA ASN A 32 8.24 -15.60 -36.92
C ASN A 32 9.20 -16.75 -36.55
N ALA A 33 8.86 -17.46 -35.47
CA ALA A 33 9.64 -18.60 -34.96
C ALA A 33 9.67 -19.83 -35.89
N SER A 34 9.12 -19.75 -37.12
CA SER A 34 9.26 -20.80 -38.12
C SER A 34 10.72 -20.92 -38.56
N THR A 35 11.21 -22.15 -38.73
CA THR A 35 12.64 -22.45 -39.01
C THR A 35 13.17 -21.84 -40.30
N THR A 36 12.31 -21.31 -41.17
CA THR A 36 12.66 -20.70 -42.45
C THR A 36 12.80 -19.18 -42.41
N GLN A 37 12.32 -18.49 -41.36
CA GLN A 37 12.25 -17.02 -41.35
C GLN A 37 12.41 -16.40 -39.95
N GLN A 38 13.25 -17.01 -39.12
CA GLN A 38 13.53 -16.49 -37.78
C GLN A 38 14.34 -15.20 -37.85
N THR A 39 13.81 -14.12 -37.28
CA THR A 39 14.50 -12.84 -37.24
C THR A 39 14.18 -12.06 -35.96
N CYS A 40 15.12 -11.24 -35.53
CA CYS A 40 14.97 -10.34 -34.39
C CYS A 40 14.54 -8.97 -34.88
N PHE A 41 13.35 -8.54 -34.47
CA PHE A 41 12.87 -7.17 -34.70
C PHE A 41 13.19 -6.31 -33.49
N ARG A 42 13.89 -5.19 -33.72
CA ARG A 42 14.13 -4.18 -32.69
C ARG A 42 12.81 -3.52 -32.31
N CYS A 43 12.59 -3.27 -31.02
CA CYS A 43 11.41 -2.54 -30.56
C CYS A 43 11.47 -1.06 -30.98
N ASP A 44 10.35 -0.53 -31.48
CA ASP A 44 10.22 0.85 -31.97
C ASP A 44 10.34 1.90 -30.86
N GLY A 45 10.58 3.16 -31.24
CA GLY A 45 10.60 4.30 -30.31
C GLY A 45 9.29 4.40 -29.50
N GLY A 46 9.41 4.71 -28.19
CA GLY A 46 8.27 4.65 -27.27
C GLY A 46 7.91 3.24 -26.78
N THR A 47 8.64 2.20 -27.22
CA THR A 47 8.55 0.85 -26.67
C THR A 47 9.91 0.34 -26.19
N TYR A 48 9.91 -0.73 -25.38
CA TYR A 48 11.11 -1.40 -24.90
C TYR A 48 10.90 -2.92 -24.78
N SER A 49 11.99 -3.68 -24.65
CA SER A 49 11.95 -5.08 -24.19
C SER A 49 13.04 -5.34 -23.15
N ILE A 50 12.69 -6.06 -22.08
CA ILE A 50 13.64 -6.47 -21.03
C ILE A 50 14.60 -7.60 -21.47
N HIS A 51 15.49 -8.03 -20.57
CA HIS A 51 16.41 -9.14 -20.86
C HIS A 51 15.61 -10.45 -21.01
N TYR A 52 16.15 -11.39 -21.78
CA TYR A 52 15.52 -12.71 -21.95
C TYR A 52 15.57 -13.53 -20.66
N GLU A 53 16.67 -13.43 -19.91
CA GLU A 53 16.90 -14.20 -18.69
C GLU A 53 15.98 -13.77 -17.54
N ASP A 54 15.52 -12.50 -17.52
CA ASP A 54 14.51 -11.99 -16.57
C ASP A 54 13.15 -12.73 -16.69
N LEU A 55 12.93 -13.41 -17.83
CA LEU A 55 11.72 -14.17 -18.17
C LEU A 55 11.90 -15.69 -18.07
N CYS A 56 13.06 -16.14 -17.61
CA CYS A 56 13.44 -17.54 -17.51
C CYS A 56 13.26 -18.09 -16.09
N SER A 57 12.27 -18.94 -15.88
CA SER A 57 12.16 -19.73 -14.65
C SER A 57 12.83 -21.10 -14.83
N ARG A 58 13.66 -21.49 -13.86
CA ARG A 58 14.02 -22.90 -13.68
C ARG A 58 12.89 -23.61 -12.97
N THR A 59 12.42 -24.69 -13.55
CA THR A 59 11.56 -25.65 -12.84
C THR A 59 12.38 -26.36 -11.76
N PRO A 60 11.91 -26.47 -10.51
CA PRO A 60 12.71 -27.02 -9.41
C PRO A 60 13.09 -28.49 -9.61
N ASP A 61 12.28 -29.25 -10.36
CA ASP A 61 12.46 -30.69 -10.57
C ASP A 61 13.18 -31.05 -11.89
N SER A 62 13.64 -30.08 -12.68
CA SER A 62 14.36 -30.34 -13.93
C SER A 62 15.27 -29.18 -14.37
N ASP A 63 16.45 -29.51 -14.91
CA ASP A 63 17.40 -28.55 -15.50
C ASP A 63 16.88 -27.77 -16.73
N SER A 64 15.63 -28.00 -17.13
CA SER A 64 14.95 -27.23 -18.17
C SER A 64 14.68 -25.81 -17.69
N VAL A 65 15.29 -24.84 -18.37
CA VAL A 65 14.95 -23.42 -18.22
C VAL A 65 13.76 -23.11 -19.13
N ILE A 66 12.61 -22.77 -18.55
CA ILE A 66 11.42 -22.35 -19.31
C ILE A 66 11.42 -20.83 -19.36
N CYS A 67 11.62 -20.28 -20.55
CA CYS A 67 11.62 -18.84 -20.77
C CYS A 67 10.35 -18.41 -21.52
N ARG A 68 9.68 -17.38 -21.00
CA ARG A 68 8.44 -16.84 -21.58
C ARG A 68 8.76 -15.94 -22.79
N PRO A 69 7.90 -15.91 -23.83
CA PRO A 69 8.14 -15.09 -25.03
C PRO A 69 8.16 -13.60 -24.69
N ARG A 70 9.08 -12.84 -25.31
CA ARG A 70 9.15 -11.38 -25.17
C ARG A 70 8.22 -10.67 -26.14
N SER A 71 7.62 -9.58 -25.67
CA SER A 71 6.90 -8.59 -26.47
C SER A 71 7.58 -7.22 -26.32
N CYS A 72 7.36 -6.33 -27.30
CA CYS A 72 7.71 -4.92 -27.14
C CYS A 72 6.61 -4.24 -26.32
N LEU A 73 6.98 -3.73 -25.15
CA LEU A 73 6.08 -3.11 -24.20
C LEU A 73 6.09 -1.58 -24.37
N ARG A 74 4.95 -0.93 -24.15
CA ARG A 74 4.89 0.54 -24.12
C ARG A 74 5.76 1.07 -22.98
N CYS A 75 6.52 2.13 -23.26
CA CYS A 75 7.29 2.83 -22.24
C CYS A 75 6.35 3.30 -21.10
N PRO A 76 6.70 3.07 -19.82
CA PRO A 76 5.86 3.51 -18.72
C PRO A 76 5.90 5.03 -18.55
N ILE A 77 4.86 5.58 -17.93
CA ILE A 77 4.75 7.02 -17.65
C ILE A 77 5.90 7.44 -16.70
N GLY A 78 6.63 8.49 -17.09
CA GLY A 78 7.82 8.93 -16.35
C GLY A 78 9.12 8.23 -16.75
N ALA A 79 9.16 7.50 -17.87
CA ALA A 79 10.39 7.02 -18.50
C ALA A 79 10.53 7.48 -19.96
N VAL A 80 11.75 7.42 -20.49
CA VAL A 80 12.10 7.69 -21.89
C VAL A 80 12.65 6.41 -22.52
N CYS A 81 11.93 5.89 -23.51
CA CYS A 81 12.32 4.70 -24.25
C CYS A 81 12.63 5.04 -25.71
N LEU A 82 13.92 4.99 -26.09
CA LEU A 82 14.39 5.29 -27.45
C LEU A 82 14.26 4.09 -28.41
N GLY A 83 13.43 3.11 -28.04
CA GLY A 83 13.34 1.83 -28.72
C GLY A 83 14.43 0.85 -28.27
N GLY A 84 14.14 -0.42 -28.49
CA GLY A 84 14.97 -1.54 -28.06
C GLY A 84 15.09 -1.68 -26.55
N SER A 85 16.32 -1.66 -26.02
CA SER A 85 16.63 -1.87 -24.61
C SER A 85 16.87 -0.57 -23.85
N HIS A 86 16.82 0.56 -24.55
CA HIS A 86 17.09 1.86 -23.95
C HIS A 86 15.91 2.29 -23.09
N PHE A 87 16.04 2.07 -21.79
CA PHE A 87 15.13 2.56 -20.76
C PHE A 87 15.87 3.57 -19.88
N SER A 88 15.32 4.76 -19.69
CA SER A 88 15.87 5.79 -18.81
C SER A 88 14.73 6.46 -18.05
N PRO A 89 14.67 6.39 -16.71
CA PRO A 89 13.62 7.06 -15.95
C PRO A 89 13.85 8.58 -15.94
N GLN A 90 12.76 9.36 -16.00
CA GLN A 90 12.80 10.83 -16.00
C GLN A 90 13.07 11.42 -14.62
N VAL A 91 12.80 10.65 -13.56
CA VAL A 91 13.01 10.97 -12.15
C VAL A 91 13.83 9.85 -11.55
N GLU A 92 14.70 10.14 -10.58
CA GLU A 92 15.44 9.12 -9.83
C GLU A 92 14.46 8.11 -9.21
N SER A 93 14.40 6.92 -9.80
CA SER A 93 13.43 5.87 -9.48
C SER A 93 14.00 4.51 -9.87
N THR A 94 13.70 3.50 -9.05
CA THR A 94 14.18 2.13 -9.26
C THR A 94 13.06 1.30 -9.87
N TRP A 95 13.40 0.60 -10.94
CA TRP A 95 12.48 -0.24 -11.69
C TRP A 95 13.04 -1.67 -11.74
N GLU A 96 12.20 -2.66 -11.49
CA GLU A 96 12.57 -4.08 -11.52
C GLU A 96 11.63 -4.86 -12.44
N PRO A 97 12.11 -5.91 -13.12
CA PRO A 97 11.25 -6.75 -13.95
C PRO A 97 10.28 -7.56 -13.08
N GLU A 98 8.98 -7.46 -13.36
CA GLU A 98 7.93 -8.25 -12.73
C GLU A 98 7.15 -8.99 -13.80
N VAL A 99 6.81 -10.26 -13.54
CA VAL A 99 6.08 -11.11 -14.49
C VAL A 99 4.58 -10.89 -14.33
N ILE A 100 3.93 -10.28 -15.33
CA ILE A 100 2.48 -10.06 -15.36
C ILE A 100 1.82 -11.22 -16.08
N ASN A 101 0.98 -11.96 -15.35
CA ASN A 101 0.11 -12.98 -15.93
C ASN A 101 -1.18 -12.31 -16.41
N GLN A 102 -1.44 -12.34 -17.72
CA GLN A 102 -2.66 -11.80 -18.31
C GLN A 102 -3.71 -12.91 -18.47
N TYR A 103 -4.76 -12.82 -17.68
CA TYR A 103 -5.91 -13.71 -17.75
C TYR A 103 -7.00 -13.13 -18.66
N VAL A 104 -7.55 -13.94 -19.55
CA VAL A 104 -8.74 -13.60 -20.35
C VAL A 104 -9.90 -14.47 -19.89
N SER A 105 -11.08 -13.87 -19.78
CA SER A 105 -12.31 -14.60 -19.46
C SER A 105 -12.76 -15.41 -20.68
N GLY A 106 -12.64 -16.73 -20.59
CA GLY A 106 -13.22 -17.67 -21.53
C GLY A 106 -14.52 -18.28 -20.99
N ALA A 107 -15.27 -18.98 -21.86
CA ALA A 107 -16.52 -19.64 -21.48
C ALA A 107 -16.38 -20.69 -20.35
N SER A 108 -15.16 -21.18 -20.11
CA SER A 108 -14.82 -22.17 -19.07
C SER A 108 -14.17 -21.56 -17.82
N GLY A 109 -14.04 -20.23 -17.74
CA GLY A 109 -13.34 -19.52 -16.67
C GLY A 109 -12.17 -18.65 -17.17
N LEU A 110 -11.37 -18.14 -16.25
CA LEU A 110 -10.16 -17.37 -16.55
C LEU A 110 -9.05 -18.30 -17.08
N VAL A 111 -8.57 -18.04 -18.29
CA VAL A 111 -7.43 -18.73 -18.90
C VAL A 111 -6.24 -17.78 -18.91
N GLU A 112 -5.05 -18.22 -18.46
CA GLU A 112 -3.80 -17.48 -18.69
C GLU A 112 -3.52 -17.50 -20.19
N VAL A 113 -3.65 -16.36 -20.87
CA VAL A 113 -3.50 -16.29 -22.33
C VAL A 113 -2.08 -15.91 -22.71
N GLN A 114 -1.50 -14.94 -22.01
CA GLN A 114 -0.11 -14.55 -22.17
C GLN A 114 0.45 -14.11 -20.83
N SER A 115 1.74 -14.36 -20.64
CA SER A 115 2.51 -13.79 -19.55
C SER A 115 3.72 -13.06 -20.13
N ALA A 116 3.77 -11.76 -19.85
CA ALA A 116 4.84 -10.86 -20.24
C ALA A 116 5.42 -10.22 -18.98
N ALA A 117 6.72 -9.99 -18.94
CA ALA A 117 7.33 -9.24 -17.85
C ALA A 117 7.63 -7.82 -18.30
N ALA A 118 7.24 -6.87 -17.46
CA ALA A 118 7.46 -5.45 -17.64
C ALA A 118 8.30 -4.92 -16.48
N LEU A 119 8.95 -3.79 -16.70
CA LEU A 119 9.53 -3.03 -15.61
C LEU A 119 8.39 -2.46 -14.75
N ARG A 120 8.43 -2.73 -13.45
CA ARG A 120 7.55 -2.16 -12.43
C ARG A 120 8.31 -1.20 -11.55
N LEU A 121 7.64 -0.13 -11.17
CA LEU A 121 8.18 0.89 -10.30
C LEU A 121 8.27 0.36 -8.86
N GLN A 122 9.47 0.30 -8.29
CA GLN A 122 9.70 -0.19 -6.92
C GLN A 122 9.89 0.94 -5.91
N ASN A 123 10.55 2.02 -6.33
CA ASN A 123 10.67 3.23 -5.53
C ASN A 123 10.65 4.51 -6.37
N CYS A 124 10.21 5.59 -5.73
CA CYS A 124 10.37 6.95 -6.18
C CYS A 124 11.31 7.70 -5.24
N SER A 125 12.07 8.66 -5.77
CA SER A 125 12.86 9.60 -4.96
C SER A 125 11.99 10.39 -3.99
N ALA A 126 12.66 11.13 -3.09
CA ALA A 126 12.02 12.14 -2.29
C ALA A 126 11.16 13.09 -3.17
N GLY A 127 10.09 13.59 -2.58
CA GLY A 127 9.15 14.49 -3.22
C GLY A 127 8.10 13.84 -4.12
N HIS A 128 8.16 12.53 -4.31
CA HIS A 128 7.26 11.81 -5.20
C HIS A 128 6.55 10.65 -4.49
N VAL A 129 5.22 10.60 -4.66
CA VAL A 129 4.37 9.47 -4.28
C VAL A 129 4.44 8.41 -5.39
N LEU A 130 4.49 7.14 -4.98
CA LEU A 130 4.50 6.00 -5.89
C LEU A 130 3.06 5.63 -6.28
N PHE A 131 2.78 5.73 -7.57
CA PHE A 131 1.51 5.31 -8.17
C PHE A 131 1.74 4.04 -8.98
N ARG A 132 0.97 2.98 -8.68
CA ARG A 132 1.02 1.70 -9.41
C ARG A 132 -0.38 1.25 -9.76
N THR A 133 -0.57 0.78 -10.99
CA THR A 133 -1.87 0.22 -11.42
C THR A 133 -1.77 -1.27 -11.71
N LEU A 134 -2.86 -1.88 -12.19
CA LEU A 134 -2.80 -3.23 -12.77
C LEU A 134 -2.01 -3.25 -14.09
N ASP A 135 -1.93 -2.13 -14.81
CA ASP A 135 -1.10 -1.94 -16.00
C ASP A 135 0.27 -1.35 -15.62
N PRO A 136 1.38 -2.09 -15.82
CA PRO A 136 2.76 -1.61 -15.63
C PRO A 136 3.09 -0.31 -16.35
N SER A 137 2.50 -0.08 -17.53
CA SER A 137 2.80 1.09 -18.35
C SER A 137 2.21 2.39 -17.79
N LEU A 138 1.37 2.29 -16.76
CA LEU A 138 0.81 3.44 -16.03
C LEU A 138 1.45 3.66 -14.65
N ASP A 139 2.38 2.81 -14.22
CA ASP A 139 3.20 3.07 -13.04
C ASP A 139 3.95 4.40 -13.22
N SER A 140 3.97 5.25 -12.19
CA SER A 140 4.63 6.55 -12.24
C SER A 140 4.95 7.14 -10.87
N CYS A 141 5.94 8.03 -10.84
CA CYS A 141 6.26 8.85 -9.67
C CYS A 141 5.54 10.19 -9.78
N ILE A 142 4.59 10.43 -8.87
CA ILE A 142 3.73 11.62 -8.90
C ILE A 142 4.26 12.66 -7.90
N PRO A 143 4.61 13.88 -8.34
CA PRO A 143 5.19 14.89 -7.46
C PRO A 143 4.18 15.38 -6.42
N CYS A 144 4.63 15.59 -5.18
CA CYS A 144 3.82 16.25 -4.16
C CYS A 144 3.45 17.68 -4.60
N PRO A 145 2.17 18.08 -4.50
CA PRO A 145 1.71 19.39 -4.95
C PRO A 145 2.20 20.53 -4.05
N ALA A 146 2.10 21.76 -4.54
CA ALA A 146 2.40 22.96 -3.74
C ALA A 146 1.56 23.00 -2.45
N GLY A 147 2.19 23.43 -1.35
CA GLY A 147 1.61 23.34 0.00
C GLY A 147 1.85 21.99 0.69
N TYR A 148 2.50 21.03 0.02
CA TYR A 148 2.88 19.73 0.57
C TYR A 148 4.34 19.38 0.23
N TYR A 149 4.92 18.42 0.94
CA TYR A 149 6.28 17.92 0.71
C TYR A 149 6.46 16.46 1.13
N LEU A 150 7.52 15.80 0.64
CA LEU A 150 7.89 14.46 1.06
C LEU A 150 9.43 14.30 1.09
N LEU A 151 10.03 14.14 2.27
CA LEU A 151 11.51 14.04 2.41
C LEU A 151 12.06 12.63 2.19
N GLU A 152 11.21 11.62 2.33
CA GLU A 152 11.61 10.21 2.25
C GLU A 152 11.24 9.65 0.87
N PRO A 153 12.06 8.75 0.29
CA PRO A 153 11.68 8.04 -0.92
C PRO A 153 10.46 7.14 -0.65
N THR A 154 9.54 7.07 -1.62
CA THR A 154 8.38 6.19 -1.51
C THR A 154 8.74 4.79 -1.99
N LEU A 155 8.55 3.78 -1.14
CA LEU A 155 8.77 2.36 -1.45
C LEU A 155 7.42 1.65 -1.66
N TYR A 156 7.34 0.74 -2.64
CA TYR A 156 6.11 -0.01 -2.94
C TYR A 156 5.52 -0.74 -1.71
N ASN A 157 6.37 -1.37 -0.89
CA ASN A 157 5.99 -2.05 0.35
C ASN A 157 5.98 -1.13 1.59
N GLY A 158 6.18 0.19 1.42
CA GLY A 158 6.32 1.18 2.50
C GLY A 158 5.01 1.83 2.97
N GLY A 159 3.85 1.32 2.55
CA GLY A 159 2.52 1.82 2.98
C GLY A 159 2.06 3.14 2.35
N ARG A 160 2.84 3.76 1.46
CA ARG A 160 2.51 5.01 0.73
C ARG A 160 2.26 4.76 -0.77
N THR A 161 1.48 3.73 -1.09
CA THR A 161 1.21 3.30 -2.48
C THR A 161 -0.25 3.58 -2.86
N VAL A 162 -0.48 4.32 -3.95
CA VAL A 162 -1.83 4.58 -4.51
C VAL A 162 -2.10 3.61 -5.66
N THR A 163 -3.26 2.95 -5.63
CA THR A 163 -3.71 2.00 -6.67
C THR A 163 -4.91 2.47 -7.49
N ASN A 164 -5.72 3.41 -6.96
CA ASN A 164 -6.80 4.09 -7.66
C ASN A 164 -6.57 5.59 -7.57
N PHE A 165 -6.59 6.30 -8.70
CA PHE A 165 -6.21 7.71 -8.74
C PHE A 165 -7.40 8.65 -8.51
N THR A 166 -7.46 9.31 -7.36
CA THR A 166 -8.08 10.63 -7.26
C THR A 166 -7.06 11.66 -6.80
N LEU A 167 -7.20 12.91 -7.23
CA LEU A 167 -6.20 13.96 -6.96
C LEU A 167 -6.05 14.26 -5.44
N GLY A 168 -7.09 13.97 -4.65
CA GLY A 168 -7.04 14.11 -3.18
C GLY A 168 -6.15 13.08 -2.49
N ASP A 169 -5.95 11.91 -3.10
CA ASP A 169 -5.19 10.80 -2.51
C ASP A 169 -3.67 11.05 -2.54
N VAL A 170 -3.18 11.91 -3.44
CA VAL A 170 -1.77 12.31 -3.49
C VAL A 170 -1.44 13.23 -2.30
N SER A 171 -2.30 14.22 -2.05
CA SER A 171 -2.11 15.20 -0.97
C SER A 171 -2.20 14.58 0.43
N SER A 172 -2.92 13.47 0.61
CA SER A 172 -3.01 12.77 1.91
C SER A 172 -1.78 11.91 2.23
N LEU A 173 -0.97 11.56 1.22
CA LEU A 173 0.28 10.81 1.38
C LEU A 173 1.53 11.70 1.48
N CYS A 174 1.43 12.95 1.05
CA CYS A 174 2.44 13.97 1.27
C CYS A 174 2.26 14.65 2.64
N ASN A 175 3.34 15.13 3.25
CA ASN A 175 3.24 15.90 4.49
C ASN A 175 2.74 17.33 4.18
N PRO A 176 1.80 17.90 4.94
CA PRO A 176 1.38 19.29 4.78
C PRO A 176 2.52 20.24 5.15
N CYS A 177 2.66 21.34 4.41
CA CYS A 177 3.76 22.28 4.64
C CYS A 177 3.76 22.83 6.08
N PRO A 178 4.92 22.92 6.76
CA PRO A 178 4.97 23.45 8.11
C PRO A 178 4.48 24.91 8.17
N LYS A 179 3.88 25.30 9.30
CA LYS A 179 3.52 26.71 9.55
C LYS A 179 4.77 27.59 9.40
N ASN A 180 4.60 28.75 8.79
CA ASN A 180 5.68 29.69 8.44
C ASN A 180 6.71 29.14 7.41
N SER A 181 6.35 28.11 6.63
CA SER A 181 7.11 27.65 5.47
C SER A 181 6.30 27.77 4.18
N PHE A 182 7.04 27.81 3.07
CA PHE A 182 6.57 27.69 1.70
C PHE A 182 7.13 26.40 1.08
N CYS A 183 6.23 25.50 0.69
CA CYS A 183 6.58 24.26 0.02
C CYS A 183 6.10 24.39 -1.44
N PRO A 184 6.99 24.57 -2.43
CA PRO A 184 6.60 24.59 -3.84
C PRO A 184 6.09 23.23 -4.35
N GLY A 185 6.20 22.17 -3.53
CA GLY A 185 5.97 20.78 -3.88
C GLY A 185 7.26 19.97 -3.72
N LEU A 186 7.24 18.73 -4.20
CA LEU A 186 8.40 17.82 -4.19
C LEU A 186 8.96 17.58 -2.78
N ASP A 187 10.28 17.49 -2.66
CA ASP A 187 11.07 17.29 -1.45
C ASP A 187 11.43 18.61 -0.74
N LYS A 188 11.00 19.75 -1.31
CA LYS A 188 11.51 21.06 -0.96
C LYS A 188 10.62 21.79 0.04
N VAL A 189 11.20 22.09 1.20
CA VAL A 189 10.61 23.00 2.20
C VAL A 189 11.49 24.24 2.31
N VAL A 190 10.96 25.41 1.95
CA VAL A 190 11.63 26.70 2.13
C VAL A 190 10.95 27.41 3.30
N ALA A 191 11.65 27.84 4.34
CA ALA A 191 10.99 28.69 5.33
C ALA A 191 10.64 30.05 4.73
N ASN A 192 9.50 30.61 5.15
CA ASN A 192 9.25 32.03 4.94
C ASN A 192 10.30 32.84 5.71
N THR A 193 10.65 34.01 5.20
CA THR A 193 11.61 34.91 5.82
C THR A 193 11.24 35.22 7.28
N GLY A 194 12.04 34.73 8.23
CA GLY A 194 11.76 34.82 9.67
C GLY A 194 12.85 34.17 10.53
N ASN A 195 12.58 34.01 11.83
CA ASN A 195 13.51 33.37 12.76
C ASN A 195 13.12 31.91 13.00
N TRP A 196 14.10 31.01 12.89
CA TRP A 196 14.03 29.62 13.30
C TRP A 196 14.25 29.47 14.81
N ARG A 197 13.85 28.33 15.38
CA ARG A 197 14.05 28.02 16.80
C ARG A 197 14.61 26.61 16.95
N SER A 198 15.71 26.48 17.68
CA SER A 198 16.15 25.23 18.31
C SER A 198 15.80 25.25 19.80
N GLU A 199 16.01 24.14 20.51
CA GLU A 199 15.68 23.92 21.93
C GLU A 199 15.85 25.16 22.81
N ASN A 200 17.03 25.75 22.73
CA ASN A 200 17.50 26.82 23.61
C ASN A 200 17.85 28.11 22.87
N LYS A 201 17.66 28.19 21.54
CA LYS A 201 18.12 29.35 20.75
C LYS A 201 17.17 29.77 19.61
N TRP A 202 17.03 31.08 19.43
CA TRP A 202 16.46 31.72 18.24
C TRP A 202 17.56 31.94 17.20
N CYS A 203 17.39 31.37 16.02
CA CYS A 203 18.32 31.50 14.91
C CYS A 203 17.66 32.34 13.80
N PRO A 204 18.13 33.56 13.48
CA PRO A 204 17.57 34.31 12.37
C PRO A 204 17.78 33.56 11.04
N ALA A 205 16.99 33.84 10.00
CA ALA A 205 17.18 33.22 8.69
C ALA A 205 18.62 33.38 8.15
N SER A 206 19.35 34.43 8.52
CA SER A 206 20.77 34.64 8.18
C SER A 206 21.76 33.78 8.98
N ALA A 207 21.35 33.22 10.13
CA ALA A 207 22.09 32.16 10.82
C ALA A 207 21.85 30.79 10.19
N CYS A 208 20.72 30.62 9.48
CA CYS A 208 20.23 29.35 8.97
C CYS A 208 20.43 29.18 7.46
N ARG A 209 20.66 27.94 7.01
CA ARG A 209 21.18 27.67 5.68
C ARG A 209 20.64 26.32 5.17
N SER A 210 20.00 26.30 4.00
CA SER A 210 19.37 25.10 3.44
C SER A 210 20.39 24.19 2.75
N ARG A 211 20.32 22.88 3.02
CA ARG A 211 20.91 21.77 2.25
C ARG A 211 19.81 20.89 1.68
N GLN A 212 20.17 19.89 0.87
CA GLN A 212 19.23 18.86 0.38
C GLN A 212 18.64 18.03 1.54
N ASP A 213 19.42 17.85 2.60
CA ASP A 213 19.10 16.98 3.75
C ASP A 213 18.48 17.72 4.97
N GLY A 214 18.19 19.03 4.84
CA GLY A 214 17.57 19.84 5.89
C GLY A 214 18.04 21.28 5.94
N VAL A 215 17.71 22.00 7.02
CA VAL A 215 18.19 23.38 7.28
C VAL A 215 19.09 23.37 8.50
N ASP A 216 20.16 24.17 8.48
CA ASP A 216 21.04 24.33 9.65
C ASP A 216 21.37 25.74 10.01
N CYS A 217 21.43 25.95 11.31
CA CYS A 217 21.64 27.21 11.93
C CYS A 217 22.95 27.20 12.71
N SER A 218 23.87 28.07 12.32
CA SER A 218 25.13 28.29 13.04
C SER A 218 24.82 28.67 14.49
N ALA A 219 25.10 27.76 15.43
CA ALA A 219 24.72 27.89 16.83
C ALA A 219 25.32 29.13 17.53
N GLU A 220 26.36 29.72 16.97
CA GLU A 220 27.01 30.98 17.39
C GLU A 220 26.23 32.21 16.95
N LYS A 221 25.54 32.14 15.81
CA LYS A 221 24.68 33.21 15.26
C LYS A 221 23.24 33.13 15.76
N CYS A 222 22.94 32.16 16.62
CA CYS A 222 21.64 32.01 17.28
C CYS A 222 21.68 32.61 18.69
N PHE A 223 20.71 33.46 18.99
CA PHE A 223 20.54 34.09 20.30
C PHE A 223 19.93 33.08 21.29
N PRO A 224 20.36 33.01 22.56
CA PRO A 224 19.65 32.22 23.55
C PRO A 224 18.21 32.70 23.69
N VAL A 225 17.26 31.79 23.90
CA VAL A 225 15.88 32.15 24.24
C VAL A 225 15.90 32.79 25.63
N GLN A 226 15.80 34.13 25.69
CA GLN A 226 15.55 34.81 26.95
C GLN A 226 14.06 34.72 27.27
N ASP A 227 13.74 34.20 28.46
CA ASP A 227 12.37 34.12 28.97
C ASP A 227 11.83 35.52 29.30
N GLY A 228 11.25 36.16 28.30
CA GLY A 228 10.54 37.43 28.47
C GLY A 228 10.75 38.39 27.29
N SER A 229 9.69 38.54 26.48
CA SER A 229 9.33 39.74 25.71
C SER A 229 10.46 40.63 25.15
N TYR A 230 10.62 40.72 23.82
CA TYR A 230 10.47 41.99 23.09
C TYR A 230 10.44 41.82 21.55
N THR A 231 10.21 42.94 20.87
CA THR A 231 9.80 43.12 19.45
C THR A 231 10.90 42.90 18.40
N GLN A 232 10.47 42.58 17.17
CA GLN A 232 11.32 42.49 15.96
C GLN A 232 12.15 43.74 15.67
N PRO A 233 13.43 43.55 15.26
CA PRO A 233 14.14 44.44 14.33
C PRO A 233 14.18 43.86 12.90
N GLN A 234 14.56 44.71 11.94
CA GLN A 234 14.43 44.50 10.49
C GLN A 234 15.49 43.59 9.83
N ALA A 235 15.21 43.23 8.57
CA ALA A 235 15.93 42.25 7.73
C ALA A 235 17.39 42.62 7.34
N CYS A 236 18.18 41.58 7.02
CA CYS A 236 19.36 41.66 6.12
C CYS A 236 19.77 40.29 5.53
N HIS A 237 20.63 40.32 4.50
CA HIS A 237 20.93 39.29 3.48
C HIS A 237 21.70 38.01 3.92
N LEU A 238 21.57 36.96 3.06
CA LEU A 238 22.46 35.83 2.62
C LEU A 238 23.75 35.49 3.45
N GLU A 239 24.25 34.25 3.56
CA GLU A 239 24.46 33.17 2.55
C GLU A 239 24.78 31.78 3.19
N GLY A 240 24.68 30.63 2.46
CA GLY A 240 24.64 29.21 2.98
C GLY A 240 25.97 28.40 3.11
N SER A 241 26.11 27.13 3.58
CA SER A 241 25.23 25.98 4.02
C SER A 241 25.70 25.32 5.36
N CYS A 242 24.93 24.38 5.99
CA CYS A 242 25.30 23.27 6.94
C CYS A 242 24.07 22.32 7.24
N ALA A 243 24.01 21.42 8.26
CA ALA A 243 22.86 20.48 8.53
C ALA A 243 22.37 20.31 10.04
N LEU A 244 21.08 20.62 10.39
CA LEU A 244 20.42 20.35 11.71
C LEU A 244 19.08 19.58 11.58
N ARG A 245 18.86 18.57 12.44
CA ARG A 245 17.58 17.84 12.55
C ARG A 245 16.64 18.50 13.58
N ALA A 246 15.37 18.66 13.22
CA ALA A 246 14.35 19.19 14.13
C ALA A 246 13.95 18.17 15.21
N LEU A 247 14.27 18.48 16.47
CA LEU A 247 13.74 17.78 17.64
C LEU A 247 12.38 18.35 18.02
N VAL A 248 11.39 17.47 18.22
CA VAL A 248 10.03 17.81 18.58
C VAL A 248 9.88 17.83 20.10
N TYR A 249 9.64 19.01 20.68
CA TYR A 249 9.45 19.15 22.12
C TYR A 249 8.03 18.77 22.55
N ARG A 250 7.95 18.00 23.64
CA ARG A 250 6.70 17.75 24.37
C ARG A 250 6.39 19.00 25.19
N CYS A 251 5.14 19.47 25.14
CA CYS A 251 4.72 20.54 26.05
C CYS A 251 4.55 19.98 27.47
N PRO A 252 4.73 20.80 28.52
CA PRO A 252 4.57 20.36 29.91
C PRO A 252 3.18 19.76 30.15
N VAL A 253 3.10 18.75 31.02
CA VAL A 253 1.84 18.10 31.37
C VAL A 253 0.87 19.14 31.95
N GLY A 254 -0.34 19.22 31.39
CA GLY A 254 -1.34 20.24 31.75
C GLY A 254 -1.20 21.60 31.04
N ALA A 255 -0.21 21.79 30.16
CA ALA A 255 0.00 23.04 29.42
C ALA A 255 -0.58 23.04 27.99
N CYS A 256 -1.44 22.08 27.62
CA CYS A 256 -2.14 22.07 26.33
C CYS A 256 -3.52 22.74 26.45
N LEU A 257 -3.83 23.65 25.53
CA LEU A 257 -5.16 24.23 25.34
C LEU A 257 -6.04 23.31 24.47
N GLU A 258 -7.35 23.57 24.47
CA GLU A 258 -8.34 22.80 23.71
C GLU A 258 -8.00 22.77 22.20
N ASP A 259 -7.64 23.92 21.65
CA ASP A 259 -7.23 24.17 20.25
C ASP A 259 -5.83 23.64 19.88
N GLY A 260 -5.22 22.82 20.73
CA GLY A 260 -3.96 22.10 20.43
C GLY A 260 -2.71 22.98 20.49
N VAL A 261 -2.83 24.19 21.00
CA VAL A 261 -1.74 25.14 21.27
C VAL A 261 -1.26 24.96 22.71
N CYS A 262 0.02 25.18 22.99
CA CYS A 262 0.54 25.15 24.35
C CYS A 262 0.43 26.53 25.01
N VAL A 263 0.18 26.56 26.32
CA VAL A 263 0.23 27.77 27.16
C VAL A 263 1.54 28.52 26.89
N GLY A 264 1.43 29.85 26.67
CA GLY A 264 2.54 30.67 26.16
C GLY A 264 2.63 30.76 24.64
N ASN A 265 1.55 30.42 23.91
CA ASN A 265 1.40 30.60 22.46
C ASN A 265 2.41 29.79 21.60
N ASN A 266 2.92 28.68 22.17
CA ASN A 266 3.81 27.75 21.47
C ASN A 266 2.97 26.69 20.74
N THR A 267 3.39 26.26 19.55
CA THR A 267 2.75 25.11 18.86
C THR A 267 3.73 23.96 18.75
N GLY A 268 3.32 22.79 19.26
CA GLY A 268 4.06 21.54 19.14
C GLY A 268 3.08 20.41 18.82
N PRO A 269 3.45 19.44 17.96
CA PRO A 269 2.52 18.39 17.49
C PRO A 269 2.02 17.50 18.63
N MET A 270 2.72 17.46 19.77
CA MET A 270 2.36 16.69 20.96
C MET A 270 1.09 17.19 21.70
N CYS A 271 0.58 18.41 21.47
CA CYS A 271 -0.72 18.82 22.05
C CYS A 271 -1.94 18.37 21.23
N ALA A 272 -1.72 17.77 20.06
CA ALA A 272 -2.75 17.14 19.24
C ALA A 272 -2.77 15.60 19.34
N LEU A 273 -1.74 14.99 19.94
CA LEU A 273 -1.59 13.55 20.11
C LEU A 273 -1.50 13.18 21.59
N CYS A 274 -2.41 12.33 22.04
CA CYS A 274 -2.30 11.63 23.31
C CYS A 274 -1.50 10.32 23.13
N ASP A 275 -0.92 9.78 24.19
CA ASP A 275 -0.20 8.49 24.15
C ASP A 275 -1.15 7.32 23.79
N GLU A 276 -0.63 6.23 23.22
CA GLU A 276 -1.44 5.07 22.83
C GLU A 276 -2.30 4.55 24.00
N GLY A 277 -3.61 4.41 23.75
CA GLY A 277 -4.58 4.00 24.77
C GLY A 277 -5.20 5.14 25.57
N THR A 278 -4.97 6.40 25.21
CA THR A 278 -5.62 7.58 25.81
C THR A 278 -6.34 8.44 24.75
N THR A 279 -7.43 9.14 25.11
CA THR A 279 -8.11 10.14 24.26
C THR A 279 -8.18 11.49 24.96
N LYS A 280 -8.25 12.57 24.18
CA LYS A 280 -8.39 13.93 24.70
C LYS A 280 -9.85 14.18 25.10
N ASP A 281 -10.09 14.54 26.36
CA ASP A 281 -11.41 14.97 26.82
C ASP A 281 -11.74 16.41 26.39
N SER A 282 -12.94 16.88 26.70
CA SER A 282 -13.38 18.24 26.34
C SER A 282 -12.62 19.36 27.06
N SER A 283 -11.85 19.07 28.10
CA SER A 283 -10.98 20.03 28.79
C SER A 283 -9.53 20.01 28.27
N GLY A 284 -9.26 19.20 27.23
CA GLY A 284 -7.94 19.08 26.63
C GLY A 284 -7.01 18.10 27.33
N VAL A 285 -7.48 17.36 28.34
CA VAL A 285 -6.68 16.39 29.10
C VAL A 285 -6.77 15.02 28.46
N CYS A 286 -5.64 14.33 28.29
CA CYS A 286 -5.61 12.95 27.84
C CYS A 286 -6.07 12.03 28.99
N GLN A 287 -7.27 11.46 28.88
CA GLN A 287 -7.76 10.41 29.77
C GLN A 287 -7.49 9.04 29.12
N GLU A 288 -7.28 7.99 29.92
CA GLU A 288 -7.29 6.62 29.38
C GLU A 288 -8.58 6.38 28.61
N CYS A 289 -8.46 5.65 27.49
CA CYS A 289 -9.58 5.05 26.81
C CYS A 289 -10.33 4.18 27.81
N THR A 290 -11.31 4.76 28.50
CA THR A 290 -12.32 4.01 29.21
C THR A 290 -13.07 3.26 28.13
N THR A 291 -12.58 2.05 27.89
CA THR A 291 -13.29 1.00 27.18
C THR A 291 -14.52 0.70 28.03
N THR A 292 -15.53 1.57 27.86
CA THR A 292 -16.93 1.22 28.00
C THR A 292 -17.09 0.04 27.07
N ALA A 293 -16.84 -1.15 27.63
CA ALA A 293 -16.91 -2.38 26.91
C ALA A 293 -18.32 -2.44 26.35
N ILE A 294 -18.44 -2.15 25.05
CA ILE A 294 -19.64 -2.40 24.27
C ILE A 294 -19.76 -3.91 24.36
N THR A 295 -20.50 -4.33 25.38
CA THR A 295 -20.48 -5.71 25.85
C THR A 295 -20.80 -6.56 24.64
N ASN A 296 -19.92 -7.52 24.32
CA ASN A 296 -19.93 -8.20 23.01
C ASN A 296 -21.31 -8.81 22.66
N SER A 297 -22.16 -9.03 23.67
CA SER A 297 -23.60 -9.27 23.53
C SER A 297 -24.35 -8.35 22.56
N LYS A 298 -24.11 -7.03 22.53
CA LYS A 298 -24.84 -6.09 21.65
C LYS A 298 -24.50 -6.29 20.17
N ILE A 299 -23.21 -6.48 19.85
CA ILE A 299 -22.76 -6.74 18.47
C ILE A 299 -23.24 -8.13 18.02
N ILE A 300 -23.11 -9.14 18.90
CA ILE A 300 -23.58 -10.51 18.62
C ILE A 300 -25.10 -10.52 18.36
N LEU A 301 -25.90 -9.82 19.17
CA LEU A 301 -27.36 -9.69 18.96
C LEU A 301 -27.69 -9.04 17.61
N SER A 302 -26.95 -8.01 17.19
CA SER A 302 -27.14 -7.34 15.90
C SER A 302 -26.89 -8.30 14.72
N VAL A 303 -25.77 -9.04 14.75
CA VAL A 303 -25.41 -10.01 13.70
C VAL A 303 -26.43 -11.15 13.63
N LEU A 304 -26.89 -11.65 14.78
CA LEU A 304 -27.90 -12.72 14.85
C LEU A 304 -29.26 -12.26 14.28
N ALA A 305 -29.67 -11.02 14.55
CA ALA A 305 -30.90 -10.45 14.01
C ALA A 305 -30.87 -10.32 12.48
N VAL A 306 -29.75 -9.84 11.90
CA VAL A 306 -29.57 -9.75 10.44
C VAL A 306 -29.59 -11.14 9.80
N PHE A 307 -28.94 -12.14 10.41
CA PHE A 307 -28.94 -13.51 9.89
C PHE A 307 -30.35 -14.13 9.87
N ILE A 308 -31.11 -13.98 10.97
CA ILE A 308 -32.51 -14.43 11.03
C ILE A 308 -33.37 -13.73 9.96
N PHE A 309 -33.19 -12.41 9.77
CA PHE A 309 -33.91 -11.67 8.74
C PHE A 309 -33.61 -12.19 7.33
N LEU A 310 -32.34 -12.48 7.02
CA LEU A 310 -31.94 -13.05 5.73
C LEU A 310 -32.51 -14.46 5.50
N CYS A 311 -32.53 -15.32 6.52
CA CYS A 311 -33.15 -16.65 6.43
C CYS A 311 -34.67 -16.55 6.14
N VAL A 312 -35.38 -15.68 6.85
CA VAL A 312 -36.82 -15.45 6.62
C VAL A 312 -37.06 -14.88 5.23
N TRP A 313 -36.29 -13.85 4.83
CA TRP A 313 -36.37 -13.24 3.50
C TRP A 313 -36.16 -14.28 2.39
N TYR A 314 -35.18 -15.18 2.54
CA TYR A 314 -34.91 -16.25 1.59
C TYR A 314 -36.12 -17.19 1.47
N VAL A 315 -36.65 -17.72 2.58
CA VAL A 315 -37.83 -18.62 2.54
C VAL A 315 -39.04 -17.94 1.89
N PHE A 316 -39.30 -16.65 2.18
CA PHE A 316 -40.41 -15.92 1.56
C PHE A 316 -40.17 -15.62 0.07
N SER A 317 -38.94 -15.30 -0.34
CA SER A 317 -38.61 -14.96 -1.74
C SER A 317 -38.74 -16.15 -2.70
N TRP A 318 -38.55 -17.39 -2.22
CA TRP A 318 -38.66 -18.61 -3.03
C TRP A 318 -40.07 -19.23 -3.02
N ARG A 319 -40.98 -18.71 -2.18
CA ARG A 319 -42.37 -19.18 -2.07
C ARG A 319 -43.17 -19.19 -3.41
N PRO A 320 -43.02 -18.24 -4.36
CA PRO A 320 -43.75 -18.29 -5.63
C PRO A 320 -43.16 -19.29 -6.66
N ILE A 321 -41.98 -19.86 -6.41
CA ILE A 321 -41.30 -20.80 -7.32
C ILE A 321 -41.69 -22.26 -7.01
N PHE A 322 -42.11 -22.54 -5.77
CA PHE A 322 -42.38 -23.89 -5.27
C PHE A 322 -43.83 -24.05 -4.80
N THR A 323 -44.78 -24.07 -5.73
CA THR A 323 -46.21 -24.30 -5.43
C THR A 323 -46.57 -25.77 -5.16
N ASP A 324 -45.75 -26.73 -5.63
CA ASP A 324 -46.00 -28.19 -5.55
C ASP A 324 -44.96 -28.97 -4.72
N VAL A 325 -44.09 -28.30 -3.96
CA VAL A 325 -43.11 -29.01 -3.11
C VAL A 325 -43.81 -29.57 -1.86
N ASP A 326 -43.78 -30.91 -1.73
CA ASP A 326 -44.36 -31.67 -0.61
C ASP A 326 -43.96 -31.04 0.74
N SER A 327 -44.95 -30.61 1.52
CA SER A 327 -44.80 -29.67 2.65
C SER A 327 -43.85 -30.17 3.74
N ARG A 328 -43.63 -31.49 3.80
CA ARG A 328 -42.64 -32.15 4.67
C ARG A 328 -41.20 -31.68 4.42
N HIS A 329 -40.80 -31.36 3.20
CA HIS A 329 -39.42 -30.88 2.95
C HIS A 329 -39.19 -29.48 3.53
N VAL A 330 -40.18 -28.59 3.39
CA VAL A 330 -40.13 -27.25 3.99
C VAL A 330 -40.14 -27.33 5.52
N GLN A 331 -40.93 -28.24 6.09
CA GLN A 331 -40.98 -28.48 7.53
C GLN A 331 -39.62 -28.98 8.07
N ASN A 332 -39.00 -29.97 7.40
CA ASN A 332 -37.70 -30.51 7.81
C ASN A 332 -36.57 -29.45 7.77
N LEU A 333 -36.56 -28.59 6.74
CA LEU A 333 -35.62 -27.46 6.63
C LEU A 333 -35.85 -26.40 7.71
N TRP A 334 -37.11 -26.12 8.05
CA TRP A 334 -37.49 -25.21 9.12
C TRP A 334 -37.03 -25.73 10.49
N ASP A 335 -37.34 -26.99 10.79
CA ASP A 335 -36.97 -27.62 12.07
C ASP A 335 -35.45 -27.73 12.22
N ALA A 336 -34.70 -28.02 11.15
CA ALA A 336 -33.24 -27.99 11.15
C ALA A 336 -32.67 -26.58 11.45
N CYS A 337 -33.26 -25.53 10.89
CA CYS A 337 -32.87 -24.14 11.19
C CYS A 337 -33.19 -23.76 12.64
N VAL A 338 -34.36 -24.16 13.16
CA VAL A 338 -34.77 -23.89 14.55
C VAL A 338 -33.83 -24.59 15.55
N ILE A 339 -33.44 -25.84 15.29
CA ILE A 339 -32.48 -26.59 16.12
C ILE A 339 -31.11 -25.88 16.13
N LEU A 340 -30.58 -25.49 14.96
CA LEU A 340 -29.30 -24.78 14.86
C LEU A 340 -29.28 -23.45 15.66
N VAL A 341 -30.37 -22.67 15.61
CA VAL A 341 -30.51 -21.43 16.40
C VAL A 341 -30.66 -21.72 17.90
N GLY A 342 -31.44 -22.74 18.26
CA GLY A 342 -31.68 -23.15 19.65
C GLY A 342 -30.42 -23.61 20.38
N ASP A 343 -29.64 -24.50 19.76
CA ASP A 343 -28.41 -25.04 20.35
C ASP A 343 -27.32 -23.97 20.52
N CYS A 344 -27.22 -23.03 19.57
CA CYS A 344 -26.34 -21.87 19.72
C CYS A 344 -26.74 -21.01 20.95
N GLY A 345 -28.04 -20.75 21.14
CA GLY A 345 -28.56 -20.02 22.30
C GLY A 345 -28.24 -20.70 23.64
N GLY A 346 -28.34 -22.03 23.70
CA GLY A 346 -28.00 -22.83 24.89
C GLY A 346 -26.53 -22.74 25.30
N ILE A 347 -25.62 -22.72 24.32
CA ILE A 347 -24.16 -22.58 24.55
C ILE A 347 -23.82 -21.20 25.13
N PHE A 348 -24.43 -20.13 24.62
CA PHE A 348 -24.22 -18.77 25.16
C PHE A 348 -24.68 -18.62 26.61
N LYS A 349 -25.80 -19.25 27.00
CA LYS A 349 -26.29 -19.22 28.39
C LYS A 349 -25.28 -19.85 29.36
N LYS A 350 -24.72 -21.02 29.02
CA LYS A 350 -23.64 -21.67 29.81
C LYS A 350 -22.34 -20.86 29.86
N LYS A 351 -21.99 -20.11 28.81
CA LYS A 351 -20.79 -19.25 28.79
C LYS A 351 -20.94 -18.06 29.75
N LYS A 352 -22.15 -17.48 29.86
CA LYS A 352 -22.45 -16.36 30.79
C LYS A 352 -22.26 -16.76 32.27
N ASP A 353 -22.75 -17.94 32.67
CA ASP A 353 -22.63 -18.42 34.05
C ASP A 353 -21.18 -18.80 34.44
N LYS A 354 -20.35 -19.20 33.46
CA LYS A 354 -18.91 -19.42 33.70
C LYS A 354 -18.11 -18.12 33.71
N SER A 355 -18.50 -17.09 32.97
CA SER A 355 -17.76 -15.81 32.91
C SER A 355 -17.73 -15.05 34.25
N GLN A 356 -18.55 -15.41 35.23
CA GLN A 356 -18.50 -14.86 36.60
C GLN A 356 -17.52 -15.61 37.54
N ARG A 357 -16.92 -16.72 37.10
CA ARG A 357 -15.84 -17.41 37.81
C ARG A 357 -14.57 -17.25 36.98
N GLY A 358 -13.69 -16.32 37.38
CA GLY A 358 -12.53 -15.91 36.60
C GLY A 358 -11.52 -17.03 36.34
N GLN A 359 -11.71 -17.79 35.25
CA GLN A 359 -10.83 -18.86 34.82
C GLN A 359 -10.46 -18.64 33.33
N LYS A 360 -9.17 -18.35 33.08
CA LYS A 360 -8.62 -18.14 31.73
C LYS A 360 -8.33 -19.48 31.05
N ASP A 361 -9.26 -19.95 30.21
CA ASP A 361 -9.04 -21.09 29.30
C ASP A 361 -9.14 -20.62 27.84
N GLU A 362 -8.03 -20.12 27.30
CA GLU A 362 -7.92 -19.62 25.91
C GLU A 362 -7.61 -20.76 24.92
N ALA A 363 -8.55 -21.69 24.72
CA ALA A 363 -8.32 -22.86 23.87
C ALA A 363 -9.55 -23.46 23.14
N ARG A 364 -10.74 -22.83 23.16
CA ARG A 364 -12.00 -23.55 22.81
C ARG A 364 -13.04 -22.89 21.90
N ASP A 365 -12.70 -21.86 21.12
CA ASP A 365 -13.66 -21.21 20.20
C ASP A 365 -13.74 -21.82 18.78
N LYS A 366 -12.85 -22.76 18.40
CA LYS A 366 -12.91 -23.43 17.08
C LYS A 366 -13.99 -24.51 16.94
N GLY A 367 -14.66 -24.89 18.04
CA GLY A 367 -15.58 -26.04 18.06
C GLY A 367 -16.92 -25.81 17.37
N CYS A 368 -17.57 -24.67 17.59
CA CYS A 368 -18.97 -24.46 17.19
C CYS A 368 -19.14 -24.41 15.66
N LEU A 369 -18.29 -23.63 14.98
CA LEU A 369 -18.28 -23.54 13.51
C LEU A 369 -17.93 -24.89 12.85
N ALA A 370 -16.99 -25.64 13.41
CA ALA A 370 -16.63 -26.97 12.92
C ALA A 370 -17.80 -27.97 13.03
N GLN A 371 -18.59 -27.90 14.11
CA GLN A 371 -19.80 -28.72 14.27
C GLN A 371 -20.90 -28.35 13.26
N VAL A 372 -21.16 -27.05 13.04
CA VAL A 372 -22.14 -26.61 12.02
C VAL A 372 -21.72 -27.10 10.63
N PHE A 373 -20.44 -26.98 10.27
CA PHE A 373 -19.93 -27.51 9.00
C PHE A 373 -20.01 -29.04 8.90
N GLN A 374 -19.81 -29.79 9.99
CA GLN A 374 -20.02 -31.25 9.97
C GLN A 374 -21.48 -31.64 9.77
N SER A 375 -22.43 -30.97 10.45
CA SER A 375 -23.86 -31.23 10.29
C SER A 375 -24.34 -30.91 8.87
N LEU A 376 -23.97 -29.75 8.33
CA LEU A 376 -24.30 -29.37 6.94
C LEU A 376 -23.73 -30.38 5.93
N LYS A 377 -22.48 -30.82 6.13
CA LYS A 377 -21.83 -31.83 5.28
C LYS A 377 -22.50 -33.20 5.37
N HIS A 378 -23.18 -33.52 6.47
CA HIS A 378 -23.93 -34.77 6.62
C HIS A 378 -25.29 -34.70 5.91
N VAL A 379 -26.01 -33.57 6.03
CA VAL A 379 -27.29 -33.34 5.30
C VAL A 379 -27.07 -33.39 3.79
N TRP A 380 -26.05 -32.69 3.29
CA TRP A 380 -25.73 -32.65 1.85
C TRP A 380 -25.25 -33.99 1.28
N LYS A 381 -24.85 -34.93 2.15
CA LYS A 381 -24.45 -36.30 1.76
C LYS A 381 -25.62 -37.29 1.77
N THR A 382 -26.77 -36.91 2.34
CA THR A 382 -28.03 -37.67 2.26
C THR A 382 -28.98 -37.20 1.14
N GLU A 383 -28.64 -36.11 0.45
CA GLU A 383 -29.37 -35.59 -0.73
C GLU A 383 -28.74 -36.02 -2.07
N ARG A 384 -27.71 -36.88 -2.04
CA ARG A 384 -27.15 -37.62 -3.18
C ARG A 384 -27.26 -39.13 -2.95
#